data_AF-A0A957ALM8-F1
#
_entry.id   AF-A0A957ALM8-F1
#
_cell.length_a   1.000
_cell.length_b   1.000
_cell.length_c   1.000
_cell.angle_alpha   90.00
_cell.angle_beta   90.00
_cell.angle_gamma   90.00
#
_symmetry.space_group_name_H-M   'P 1'
#
loop_
_entity.id
_entity.type
_entity.pdbx_description
1 polymer ?
#
loop_
_entity_poly.entity_id
_entity_poly.type
_entity_poly.pdbx_seq_one_letter_code
_entity_poly.pdbx_strand_id
1 'polypeptide(L)'
;MIGGYTAAYGRYLRRVPGASGVIANGAPAAGKVGVVVGGGSGHYPAFYGLVGHGLASGAAIGDIFTSPPGEHCYRVAKAVEGGAGVLFTFGNYSGDVM
;
A
#
# COMPACT_ATOMS: atom_id res chain seq x y z
N MET A 1 -7.02 12.70 -1.11
CA MET A 1 -6.42 12.05 -2.31
C MET A 1 -6.96 10.65 -2.56
N ILE A 2 -6.86 9.72 -1.61
CA ILE A 2 -7.15 8.28 -1.83
C ILE A 2 -8.54 7.99 -2.43
N GLY A 3 -9.59 8.68 -1.97
CA GLY A 3 -10.95 8.48 -2.49
C GLY A 3 -11.08 8.78 -3.98
N GLY A 4 -10.54 9.92 -4.43
CA GLY A 4 -10.51 10.28 -5.84
C GLY A 4 -9.67 9.32 -6.68
N TYR A 5 -8.51 8.90 -6.16
CA TYR A 5 -7.66 7.92 -6.83
C TYR A 5 -8.36 6.57 -7.02
N THR A 6 -9.02 6.06 -5.96
CA THR A 6 -9.78 4.80 -6.06
C THR A 6 -11.05 4.91 -6.90
N ALA A 7 -11.64 6.10 -7.02
CA ALA A 7 -12.74 6.33 -7.95
C ALA A 7 -12.27 6.29 -9.41
N ALA A 8 -11.11 6.91 -9.71
CA ALA A 8 -10.54 6.93 -11.06
C ALA A 8 -9.95 5.58 -11.49
N TYR A 9 -9.30 4.86 -10.58
CA TYR A 9 -8.54 3.63 -10.86
C TYR A 9 -9.13 2.38 -10.19
N GLY A 10 -10.42 2.41 -9.83
CA GLY A 10 -11.11 1.31 -9.13
C GLY A 10 -11.07 -0.04 -9.85
N ARG A 11 -10.78 -0.05 -11.16
CA ARG A 11 -10.53 -1.27 -11.94
C ARG A 11 -9.31 -2.05 -11.44
N TYR A 12 -8.30 -1.37 -10.90
CA TYR A 12 -7.02 -1.97 -10.53
C TYR A 12 -6.88 -2.21 -9.03
N LEU A 13 -7.49 -1.36 -8.21
CA LEU A 13 -7.26 -1.33 -6.77
C LEU A 13 -8.46 -0.81 -5.99
N ARG A 14 -8.45 -1.13 -4.69
CA ARG A 14 -9.48 -0.74 -3.72
C ARG A 14 -8.85 -0.27 -2.41
N ARG A 15 -9.60 0.52 -1.65
CA ARG A 15 -9.18 1.00 -0.34
C ARG A 15 -9.13 -0.13 0.68
N VAL A 16 -8.21 -0.04 1.63
CA VAL A 16 -8.22 -0.85 2.85
C VAL A 16 -9.06 -0.13 3.90
N PRO A 17 -10.12 -0.77 4.44
CA PRO A 17 -10.95 -0.17 5.48
C PRO A 17 -10.12 0.27 6.69
N GLY A 18 -10.36 1.50 7.16
CA GLY A 18 -9.67 2.06 8.32
C GLY A 18 -8.19 2.39 8.11
N ALA A 19 -7.63 2.28 6.90
CA ALA A 19 -6.24 2.63 6.63
C ALA A 19 -6.13 3.73 5.57
N SER A 20 -5.09 4.56 5.69
CA SER A 20 -4.57 5.33 4.56
C SER A 20 -3.77 4.39 3.65
N GLY A 21 -4.48 3.57 2.89
CA GLY A 21 -3.85 2.57 2.03
C GLY A 21 -4.80 1.88 1.06
N VAL A 22 -4.21 1.30 0.02
CA VAL A 22 -4.93 0.57 -1.03
C VAL A 22 -4.30 -0.79 -1.26
N ILE A 23 -5.05 -1.71 -1.84
CA ILE A 23 -4.55 -3.00 -2.34
C ILE A 23 -5.03 -3.24 -3.76
N ALA A 24 -4.27 -4.02 -4.53
CA ALA A 24 -4.68 -4.47 -5.84
C ALA A 24 -5.96 -5.33 -5.74
N ASN A 25 -6.84 -5.25 -6.74
CA ASN A 25 -8.08 -6.04 -6.74
C ASN A 25 -7.82 -7.56 -6.78
N GLY A 26 -6.65 -7.99 -7.26
CA GLY A 26 -6.21 -9.39 -7.22
C GLY A 26 -5.53 -9.82 -5.92
N ALA A 27 -5.46 -8.95 -4.90
CA ALA A 27 -4.90 -9.24 -3.59
C ALA A 27 -6.00 -9.45 -2.52
N PRO A 28 -5.77 -10.33 -1.51
CA PRO A 28 -4.59 -11.19 -1.36
C PRO A 28 -4.58 -12.35 -2.38
N ALA A 29 -3.38 -12.70 -2.86
CA ALA A 29 -3.21 -13.83 -3.79
C ALA A 29 -2.69 -15.05 -3.02
N ALA A 30 -3.49 -16.11 -2.96
CA ALA A 30 -3.14 -17.33 -2.23
C ALA A 30 -1.79 -17.92 -2.69
N GLY A 31 -0.93 -18.25 -1.73
CA GLY A 31 0.39 -18.83 -1.97
C GLY A 31 1.42 -17.87 -2.57
N LYS A 32 1.14 -16.56 -2.64
CA LYS A 32 2.08 -15.54 -3.11
C LYS A 32 2.46 -14.57 -2.00
N VAL A 33 3.72 -14.12 -2.02
CA VAL A 33 4.20 -13.07 -1.12
C VAL A 33 3.46 -11.77 -1.44
N GLY A 34 2.85 -11.16 -0.42
CA GLY A 34 2.27 -9.83 -0.55
C GLY A 34 3.36 -8.76 -0.54
N VAL A 35 3.41 -7.89 -1.55
CA VAL A 35 4.38 -6.79 -1.60
C VAL A 35 3.69 -5.49 -1.18
N VAL A 36 4.15 -4.88 -0.08
CA VAL A 36 3.68 -3.59 0.41
C VAL A 36 4.73 -2.53 0.12
N VAL A 37 4.34 -1.51 -0.64
CA VAL A 37 5.11 -0.27 -0.81
C VAL A 37 4.58 0.82 0.14
N GLY A 38 5.37 1.83 0.46
CA GLY A 38 4.83 2.92 1.26
C GLY A 38 5.80 4.05 1.58
N GLY A 39 5.22 5.11 2.13
CA GLY A 39 5.91 6.34 2.56
C GLY A 39 4.95 7.52 2.60
N GLY A 40 5.50 8.73 2.75
CA GLY A 40 4.70 9.96 2.75
C GLY A 40 4.05 10.29 1.42
N SER A 41 2.90 10.97 1.48
CA SER A 41 2.26 11.53 0.29
C SER A 41 3.04 12.75 -0.25
N GLY A 42 2.71 13.17 -1.49
CA GLY A 42 3.42 14.26 -2.18
C GLY A 42 4.42 13.80 -3.25
N HIS A 43 4.57 12.48 -3.44
CA HIS A 43 5.47 11.88 -4.44
C HIS A 43 4.72 11.21 -5.60
N TYR A 44 3.54 11.70 -5.95
CA TYR A 44 2.71 11.10 -7.01
C TYR A 44 3.54 10.87 -8.31
N PRO A 45 3.49 9.68 -8.93
CA PRO A 45 2.55 8.57 -8.69
C PRO A 45 2.87 7.64 -7.53
N ALA A 46 3.99 7.82 -6.81
CA ALA A 46 4.33 7.00 -5.67
C ALA A 46 3.37 7.27 -4.47
N PHE A 47 2.86 6.26 -3.76
CA PHE A 47 3.02 4.81 -4.02
C PHE A 47 1.77 4.14 -4.61
N TYR A 48 0.62 4.82 -4.64
CA TYR A 48 -0.63 4.23 -5.16
C TYR A 48 -0.53 3.77 -6.62
N GLY A 49 0.22 4.50 -7.46
CA GLY A 49 0.43 4.17 -8.87
C GLY A 49 1.29 2.93 -9.12
N LEU A 50 1.91 2.37 -8.07
CA LEU A 50 2.71 1.15 -8.16
C LEU A 50 1.89 -0.11 -7.80
N VAL A 51 0.65 0.06 -7.35
CA VAL A 51 -0.22 -1.05 -6.93
C VAL A 51 -0.92 -1.64 -8.13
N GLY A 52 -0.68 -2.93 -8.38
CA GLY A 52 -1.22 -3.64 -9.53
C GLY A 52 -0.49 -4.95 -9.82
N HIS A 53 -0.95 -5.65 -10.86
CA HIS A 53 -0.34 -6.90 -11.27
C HIS A 53 1.12 -6.70 -11.70
N GLY A 54 2.03 -7.54 -11.16
CA GLY A 54 3.44 -7.55 -11.53
C GLY A 54 4.35 -6.62 -10.71
N LEU A 55 3.81 -5.79 -9.81
CA LEU A 55 4.61 -4.88 -8.97
C LEU A 55 4.23 -4.95 -7.49
N ALA A 56 3.39 -4.05 -6.97
CA ALA A 56 2.99 -4.06 -5.56
C ALA A 56 1.57 -4.61 -5.34
N SER A 57 1.39 -5.38 -4.26
CA SER A 57 0.09 -5.88 -3.82
C SER A 57 -0.71 -4.83 -3.06
N GLY A 58 -0.04 -3.89 -2.40
CA GLY A 58 -0.68 -2.78 -1.70
C GLY A 58 0.27 -1.64 -1.37
N ALA A 59 -0.30 -0.51 -0.95
CA ALA A 59 0.44 0.67 -0.55
C ALA A 59 -0.12 1.27 0.75
N ALA A 60 0.76 1.61 1.70
CA ALA A 60 0.44 2.41 2.88
C ALA A 60 1.02 3.82 2.72
N ILE A 61 0.19 4.85 2.89
CA ILE A 61 0.55 6.24 2.62
C ILE A 61 0.30 7.11 3.84
N GLY A 62 1.33 7.85 4.26
CA GLY A 62 1.23 8.86 5.32
C GLY A 62 0.79 10.23 4.80
N ASP A 63 0.87 11.22 5.69
CA ASP A 63 0.61 12.62 5.34
C ASP A 63 1.70 13.17 4.39
N ILE A 64 1.60 14.44 4.00
CA ILE A 64 2.54 15.05 3.06
C ILE A 64 3.95 14.97 3.65
N PHE A 65 4.85 14.30 2.93
CA PHE A 65 6.25 14.08 3.29
C PHE A 65 6.48 13.49 4.70
N THR A 66 5.50 12.73 5.19
CA THR A 66 5.53 12.10 6.52
C THR A 66 5.22 10.62 6.40
N SER A 67 5.98 9.76 7.05
CA SER A 67 5.77 8.30 6.98
C SER A 67 4.36 7.90 7.46
N PRO A 68 3.80 6.79 6.92
CA PRO A 68 2.54 6.26 7.42
C PRO A 68 2.68 5.78 8.87
N PRO A 69 1.69 6.05 9.74
CA PRO A 69 1.58 5.38 11.03
C PRO A 69 1.64 3.86 10.89
N GLY A 70 2.33 3.18 11.81
CA GLY A 70 2.50 1.72 11.78
C GLY A 70 1.19 0.94 11.69
N GLU A 71 0.10 1.46 12.27
CA GLU A 71 -1.24 0.87 12.16
C GLU A 71 -1.77 0.81 10.72
N HIS A 72 -1.46 1.81 9.88
CA HIS A 72 -1.82 1.79 8.47
C HIS A 72 -1.00 0.75 7.71
N CYS A 73 0.30 0.66 7.99
CA CYS A 73 1.19 -0.38 7.45
C CYS A 73 0.70 -1.78 7.82
N TYR A 74 0.35 -1.99 9.09
CA TYR A 74 -0.19 -3.25 9.60
C TYR A 74 -1.50 -3.64 8.90
N ARG A 75 -2.46 -2.73 8.78
CA ARG A 75 -3.74 -3.00 8.12
C ARG A 75 -3.57 -3.36 6.65
N VAL A 76 -2.68 -2.65 5.93
CA VAL A 76 -2.39 -2.96 4.53
C VAL A 76 -1.68 -4.31 4.41
N ALA A 77 -0.68 -4.58 5.25
CA ALA A 77 0.01 -5.87 5.29
C ALA A 77 -0.96 -7.02 5.55
N LYS A 78 -1.87 -6.87 6.52
CA LYS A 78 -2.87 -7.89 6.81
C LYS A 78 -3.84 -8.10 5.65
N ALA A 79 -4.17 -7.04 4.90
CA ALA A 79 -5.05 -7.12 3.74
C ALA A 79 -4.41 -7.78 2.51
N VAL A 80 -3.07 -7.75 2.38
CA VAL A 80 -2.35 -8.40 1.26
C VAL A 80 -1.82 -9.80 1.57
N GLU A 81 -1.91 -10.23 2.84
CA GLU A 81 -1.39 -11.52 3.31
C GLU A 81 -2.15 -12.69 2.66
N GLY A 82 -1.42 -13.53 1.92
CA GLY A 82 -1.96 -14.63 1.11
C GLY A 82 -1.44 -16.03 1.49
N GLY A 83 -0.81 -16.20 2.66
CA GLY A 83 -0.28 -17.46 3.16
C GLY A 83 1.20 -17.71 2.85
N ALA A 84 1.90 -16.78 2.21
CA ALA A 84 3.34 -16.87 1.91
C ALA A 84 4.16 -15.70 2.50
N GLY A 85 3.59 -14.94 3.44
CA GLY A 85 4.24 -13.80 4.07
C GLY A 85 4.09 -12.48 3.31
N VAL A 86 4.69 -11.42 3.87
CA VAL A 86 4.61 -10.05 3.37
C VAL A 86 6.01 -9.44 3.32
N LEU A 87 6.35 -8.83 2.19
CA LEU A 87 7.56 -8.03 1.99
C LEU A 87 7.21 -6.55 2.00
N PHE A 88 7.88 -5.78 2.86
CA PHE A 88 7.80 -4.33 2.86
C PHE A 88 8.94 -3.72 2.05
N THR A 89 8.61 -2.69 1.27
CA THR A 89 9.56 -1.90 0.48
C THR A 89 9.26 -0.41 0.67
N PHE A 90 10.24 0.35 1.13
CA PHE A 90 10.07 1.76 1.50
C PHE A 90 11.43 2.48 1.47
N GLY A 91 11.40 3.80 1.58
CA GLY A 91 12.61 4.62 1.57
C GLY A 91 13.44 4.47 2.85
N ASN A 92 14.75 4.67 2.75
CA ASN A 92 15.63 4.67 3.93
C ASN A 92 15.58 6.02 4.67
N TYR A 93 14.43 6.30 5.30
CA TYR A 93 14.21 7.50 6.11
C TYR A 93 13.81 7.10 7.53
N SER A 94 14.19 7.90 8.52
CA SER A 94 13.98 7.58 9.94
C SER A 94 12.54 7.23 10.28
N GLY A 95 11.58 7.99 9.75
CA GLY A 95 10.16 7.74 9.96
C GLY A 95 9.61 6.53 9.20
N ASP A 96 10.20 6.17 8.05
CA ASP A 96 9.75 5.01 7.26
C ASP A 96 10.30 3.69 7.82
N VAL A 97 11.46 3.74 8.50
CA VAL A 97 12.14 2.57 9.08
C VAL A 97 11.60 2.19 10.46
N MET A 98 11.06 3.16 11.23
CA MET A 98 10.58 2.97 12.60
C MET A 98 9.19 2.35 12.68
#